data_AF-A0A383EIM4-F1
#
_entry.id   AF-A0A383EIM4-F1
#
_cell.length_a   1.000
_cell.length_b   1.000
_cell.length_c   1.000
_cell.angle_alpha   90.00
_cell.angle_beta   90.00
_cell.angle_gamma   90.00
#
_symmetry.space_group_name_H-M   'P 1'
#
loop_
_entity.id
_entity.type
_entity.pdbx_description
1 polymer ?
#
loop_
_entity_poly.entity_id
_entity_poly.type
_entity_poly.pdbx_seq_one_letter_code
_entity_poly.pdbx_strand_id
1 'polypeptide(L)' 'ELVLTDYINGAVSLGHAHDCYGVVIDPDEPRLDHGATDARRAAVRVNRRASASKPDQSMISGPGPG' A
#
# COMPACT_ATOMS: atom_id res chain seq x y z
N GLU A 1 -2.41 3.43 13.65
CA GLU A 1 -2.92 2.83 14.90
C GLU A 1 -4.30 2.17 14.73
N LEU A 2 -5.25 2.74 13.98
CA LEU A 2 -6.58 2.14 13.76
C LEU A 2 -6.57 0.67 13.28
N VAL A 3 -5.66 0.29 12.37
CA VAL A 3 -5.54 -1.10 11.86
C VAL A 3 -5.20 -2.11 12.97
N LEU A 4 -4.44 -1.71 13.99
CA LEU A 4 -4.13 -2.58 15.12
C LEU A 4 -5.38 -2.81 15.98
N THR A 5 -6.16 -1.76 16.21
CA THR A 5 -7.45 -1.85 16.91
C THR A 5 -8.43 -2.75 16.16
N ASP A 6 -8.50 -2.64 14.83
CA ASP A 6 -9.37 -3.49 14.00
C ASP A 6 -8.94 -4.97 14.01
N TYR A 7 -7.63 -5.23 14.08
CA TYR A 7 -7.09 -6.58 14.27
C TYR A 7 -7.45 -7.14 15.65
N ILE A 8 -7.22 -6.37 16.73
CA ILE A 8 -7.56 -6.78 18.10
C ILE A 8 -9.07 -7.07 18.24
N ASN A 9 -9.91 -6.29 17.57
CA ASN A 9 -11.36 -6.48 17.55
C ASN A 9 -11.82 -7.62 16.61
N GLY A 10 -10.91 -8.26 15.87
CA GLY A 10 -11.22 -9.33 14.93
C GLY A 10 -11.93 -8.87 13.64
N ALA A 11 -12.00 -7.56 13.40
CA ALA A 11 -12.59 -7.00 12.18
C ALA A 11 -11.69 -7.19 10.96
N VAL A 12 -10.37 -7.30 11.16
CA VAL A 12 -9.36 -7.47 10.12
C VAL A 12 -8.43 -8.63 10.47
N SER A 13 -8.15 -9.50 9.51
CA SER A 13 -7.17 -10.58 9.66
C SER A 13 -5.74 -10.10 9.41
N LEU A 14 -4.76 -10.81 9.97
CA LEU A 14 -3.33 -10.51 9.79
C LEU A 14 -2.90 -10.41 8.33
N GLY A 15 -3.35 -11.35 7.49
CA GLY A 15 -3.07 -11.32 6.05
C GLY A 15 -3.66 -10.09 5.36
N HIS A 16 -4.88 -9.69 5.74
CA HIS A 16 -5.53 -8.51 5.16
C HIS A 16 -4.85 -7.21 5.60
N ALA A 17 -4.43 -7.11 6.88
CA ALA A 17 -3.62 -6.01 7.38
C ALA A 17 -2.30 -5.85 6.60
N HIS A 18 -1.65 -6.98 6.31
CA HIS A 18 -0.41 -7.04 5.55
C HIS A 18 -0.57 -6.63 4.08
N ASP A 19 -1.60 -7.13 3.39
CA ASP A 19 -1.74 -6.96 1.95
C ASP A 19 -2.37 -5.62 1.56
N CYS A 20 -3.42 -5.19 2.27
CA CYS A 20 -4.15 -3.96 1.94
C CYS A 20 -3.51 -2.71 2.56
N TYR A 21 -3.05 -2.80 3.80
CA TYR A 21 -2.54 -1.64 4.54
C TYR A 21 -1.01 -1.59 4.61
N GLY A 22 -0.32 -2.68 4.22
CA GLY A 22 1.13 -2.77 4.28
C GLY A 22 1.66 -2.71 5.72
N VAL A 23 0.84 -3.18 6.67
CA VAL A 23 1.12 -3.15 8.10
C VAL A 23 1.49 -4.55 8.56
N VAL A 24 2.56 -4.66 9.37
CA VAL A 24 2.94 -5.91 10.01
C VAL A 24 2.57 -5.83 11.48
N ILE A 25 1.77 -6.79 11.94
CA ILE A 25 1.34 -6.92 13.33
C ILE A 25 1.99 -8.18 13.89
N ASP A 26 2.51 -8.11 15.10
CA ASP A 26 2.99 -9.28 15.82
C ASP A 26 1.80 -9.99 16.48
N PRO A 27 1.52 -11.28 16.15
CA PRO A 27 0.42 -12.02 16.76
C PRO A 27 0.65 -12.39 18.23
N ASP A 28 1.90 -12.55 18.65
CA ASP A 28 2.26 -13.01 19.99
C ASP A 28 2.23 -11.84 20.99
N GLU A 29 2.62 -10.64 20.52
CA GLU A 29 2.47 -9.39 21.26
C GLU A 29 1.78 -8.36 20.35
N PRO A 30 0.44 -8.13 20.46
CA PRO A 30 -0.34 -7.34 19.50
C PRO A 30 0.11 -5.88 19.44
N ARG A 31 1.16 -5.66 18.66
CA ARG A 31 1.87 -4.42 18.45
C ARG A 31 2.22 -4.30 16.97
N LEU A 32 2.31 -3.05 16.54
CA LEU A 32 2.79 -2.70 15.22
C LEU A 32 4.30 -2.87 15.17
N ASP A 33 4.80 -3.72 14.28
CA ASP A 33 6.22 -3.71 13.93
C ASP A 33 6.47 -2.52 13.01
N HIS A 34 6.92 -1.42 13.61
CA HIS A 34 7.23 -0.18 12.91
C HIS A 34 8.36 -0.37 11.88
N GLY A 35 9.36 -1.21 12.17
CA GLY A 35 10.49 -1.47 11.28
C GLY A 35 10.07 -2.24 10.03
N ALA A 36 9.30 -3.32 10.21
CA ALA A 36 8.78 -4.10 9.09
C ALA A 36 7.73 -3.30 8.27
N THR A 37 6.91 -2.49 8.94
CA THR A 37 5.93 -1.61 8.28
C THR A 37 6.62 -0.56 7.40
N ASP A 38 7.69 0.09 7.88
CA ASP A 38 8.43 1.08 7.09
C ASP A 38 9.16 0.44 5.90
N ALA A 39 9.78 -0.72 6.09
CA ALA A 39 10.42 -1.47 5.01
C ALA A 39 9.39 -1.88 3.92
N ARG A 40 8.21 -2.35 4.33
CA ARG A 40 7.11 -2.72 3.41
C ARG A 40 6.60 -1.50 2.65
N ARG A 41 6.36 -0.37 3.33
CA ARG A 41 5.94 0.89 2.67
C ARG A 41 6.99 1.42 1.71
N ALA A 42 8.28 1.30 2.05
CA ALA A 42 9.37 1.65 1.14
C ALA A 42 9.35 0.76 -0.12
N ALA A 43 9.18 -0.55 0.04
CA ALA A 43 9.08 -1.49 -1.08
C ALA A 43 7.87 -1.20 -2.00
N VAL A 44 6.68 -0.92 -1.42
CA VAL A 44 5.48 -0.56 -2.20
C VAL A 44 5.68 0.73 -2.99
N ARG A 45 6.37 1.73 -2.43
CA ARG A 45 6.70 2.99 -3.14
C ARG A 45 7.66 2.76 -4.31
N VAL A 46 8.68 1.93 -4.11
CA VAL A 46 9.64 1.57 -5.18
C VAL A 46 8.91 0.85 -6.33
N ASN A 47 8.01 -0.08 -6.00
CA ASN A 47 7.26 -0.82 -7.02
C ASN A 47 6.28 0.09 -7.80
N ARG A 48 5.61 1.05 -7.16
CA ARG A 48 4.80 2.06 -7.87
C ARG A 48 5.64 2.93 -8.79
N ARG A 49 6.85 3.33 -8.38
CA ARG A 49 7.73 4.16 -9.21
C ARG A 49 8.27 3.39 -10.42
N ALA A 50 8.53 2.10 -10.27
CA ALA A 50 8.92 1.23 -11.39
C ALA A 50 7.76 1.06 -12.40
N SER A 51 6.53 0.85 -11.93
CA SER A 51 5.35 0.69 -12.81
C SER A 51 4.82 2.01 -13.39
N ALA A 52 5.15 3.16 -12.81
CA ALA A 52 4.71 4.48 -13.29
C ALA A 52 5.49 5.01 -14.50
N SER A 53 6.47 4.27 -15.05
CA SER A 53 7.34 4.74 -16.14
C SER A 53 6.72 4.71 -17.55
N LYS A 54 5.43 4.47 -17.72
CA LYS A 54 4.72 4.81 -18.97
C LYS A 54 3.31 5.31 -18.69
N PRO A 55 3.07 6.63 -18.53
CA PRO A 55 1.88 7.19 -19.11
C PRO A 55 2.01 6.98 -20.63
N ASP A 56 1.17 6.11 -21.18
CA ASP A 56 1.03 5.96 -22.61
C ASP A 56 0.63 7.31 -23.21
N GLN A 57 1.62 8.05 -23.73
CA GLN A 57 1.39 9.28 -24.53
C GLN A 57 0.95 8.89 -25.94
N SER A 58 -0.13 8.13 -26.05
CA SER A 58 -0.79 7.91 -27.32
C SER A 58 -2.24 8.40 -27.20
N MET A 59 -2.67 9.19 -28.19
CA MET A 59 -4.06 9.62 -28.41
C MET A 59 -4.57 10.90 -27.74
N ILE A 60 -3.89 12.04 -27.93
CA ILE A 60 -4.62 13.30 -28.21
C ILE A 60 -3.89 14.04 -29.35
N SER A 61 -4.03 13.52 -30.57
CA SER A 61 -3.88 14.32 -31.78
C SER A 61 -5.20 15.08 -32.00
N GLY A 62 -5.13 16.40 -32.16
CA GLY A 62 -6.29 17.29 -32.35
C GLY A 62 -7.10 17.04 -33.63
N PRO A 63 -8.07 17.93 -33.92
CA PRO A 63 -7.72 19.06 -34.79
C PRO A 63 -8.21 20.42 -34.27
N GLY A 64 -7.59 21.48 -34.80
CA GLY A 64 -7.69 22.88 -34.40
C GLY A 64 -9.02 23.58 -34.66
N PRO A 65 -9.08 24.90 -34.37
CA PRO A 65 -10.32 25.66 -34.34
C PRO A 65 -10.79 26.00 -35.77
N GLY A 66 -12.10 25.87 -35.99
CA GLY A 66 -12.83 26.43 -37.12
C GLY A 66 -13.80 27.51 -36.64
#